data_AF-A0A921ZDV3-F1
#
_entry.id   AF-A0A921ZDV3-F1
#
_cell.length_a   1.000
_cell.length_b   1.000
_cell.length_c   1.000
_cell.angle_alpha   90.00
_cell.angle_beta   90.00
_cell.angle_gamma   90.00
#
_symmetry.space_group_name_H-M   'P 1'
#
loop_
_entity.id
_entity.type
_entity.pdbx_description
1 polymer ?
#
loop_
_entity_poly.entity_id
_entity_poly.type
_entity_poly.pdbx_seq_one_letter_code
_entity_poly.pdbx_strand_id
1 'polypeptide(L)'
;MFLATRHQFIEGFGGSVTDSASMNWRKLSDRTQRNFINTYFGAKGIEYNLIRVPIGGSDFSTHPYTYNELPWNDGALTNYSLTEEDLFFKLPMIKMSQQAATDEIKITASTWSPPVWMKTNEKITGFAQLKPEFYQSYADYHMRFLEEYEKAEVKIWAITTTNEPINGIVPFVDFNSLGWWPWQLGRWVANNLGPTIRNSRFNKTLILAVDDQRYILPIWLKGMEREDPRSIEYIDGIAVHYYGNFVPGKILTRIQEMYPGKILLSTEACEGPMPWDLLKVAIGSWRRARRYTTSIIEVCIKLNTA
;
A
#
# COMPACT_ATOMS: atom_id res chain seq x y z
N MET A 1 16.04 19.45 -32.47
CA MET A 1 14.60 19.30 -32.20
C MET A 1 14.45 19.15 -30.69
N PHE A 2 14.05 20.21 -30.00
CA PHE A 2 14.02 20.22 -28.53
C PHE A 2 12.84 19.36 -28.04
N LEU A 3 13.15 18.29 -27.30
CA LEU A 3 12.17 17.61 -26.45
C LEU A 3 11.85 18.54 -25.26
N ALA A 4 11.02 19.55 -25.48
CA ALA A 4 10.70 20.58 -24.49
C ALA A 4 9.54 20.18 -23.55
N THR A 5 8.87 19.05 -23.80
CA THR A 5 7.74 18.61 -22.97
C THR A 5 8.25 17.74 -21.82
N ARG A 6 8.20 18.27 -20.60
CA ARG A 6 8.40 17.49 -19.37
C ARG A 6 7.06 16.99 -18.85
N HIS A 7 7.01 15.73 -18.43
CA HIS A 7 5.84 15.13 -17.79
C HIS A 7 6.10 14.92 -16.29
N GLN A 8 5.58 13.84 -15.70
CA GLN A 8 5.75 13.56 -14.28
C GLN A 8 7.19 13.16 -13.93
N PHE A 9 7.54 13.38 -12.67
CA PHE A 9 8.69 12.74 -12.05
C PHE A 9 8.39 11.27 -11.75
N ILE A 10 9.39 10.39 -11.93
CA ILE A 10 9.26 8.97 -11.63
C ILE A 10 9.79 8.75 -10.22
N GLU A 11 8.91 8.39 -9.29
CA GLU A 11 9.29 8.20 -7.89
C GLU A 11 10.20 6.99 -7.68
N GLY A 12 10.00 5.92 -8.46
CA GLY A 12 10.82 4.72 -8.42
C GLY A 12 10.10 3.46 -8.90
N PHE A 13 10.77 2.32 -8.73
CA PHE A 13 10.25 0.98 -9.01
C PHE A 13 10.62 0.01 -7.89
N GLY A 14 9.79 -1.00 -7.65
CA GLY A 14 9.91 -1.80 -6.45
C GLY A 14 9.04 -3.05 -6.39
N GLY A 15 8.96 -3.60 -5.18
CA GLY A 15 8.11 -4.73 -4.85
C GLY A 15 7.68 -4.71 -3.38
N SER A 16 6.84 -5.67 -2.99
CA SER A 16 6.32 -5.77 -1.63
C SER A 16 7.15 -6.73 -0.78
N VAL A 17 7.54 -6.30 0.42
CA VAL A 17 8.08 -7.16 1.49
C VAL A 17 6.92 -7.65 2.34
N THR A 18 6.20 -8.65 1.84
CA THR A 18 5.15 -9.35 2.59
C THR A 18 5.76 -10.38 3.53
N ASP A 19 4.96 -10.93 4.45
CA ASP A 19 5.38 -12.05 5.30
C ASP A 19 5.82 -13.23 4.43
N SER A 20 5.02 -13.62 3.43
CA SER A 20 5.39 -14.67 2.49
C SER A 20 6.72 -14.40 1.76
N ALA A 21 6.95 -13.18 1.26
CA ALA A 21 8.17 -12.84 0.55
C ALA A 21 9.41 -12.95 1.47
N SER A 22 9.31 -12.35 2.66
CA SER A 22 10.40 -12.32 3.63
C SER A 22 10.67 -13.69 4.27
N MET A 23 9.64 -14.49 4.55
CA MET A 23 9.79 -15.88 5.00
C MET A 23 10.43 -16.78 3.95
N ASN A 24 10.03 -16.68 2.68
CA ASN A 24 10.65 -17.46 1.60
C ASN A 24 12.13 -17.06 1.41
N TRP A 25 12.42 -15.76 1.49
CA TRP A 25 13.79 -15.27 1.46
C TRP A 25 14.62 -15.81 2.64
N ARG A 26 14.07 -15.83 3.86
CA ARG A 26 14.74 -16.35 5.07
C ARG A 26 15.09 -17.84 5.00
N LYS A 27 14.36 -18.63 4.20
CA LYS A 27 14.66 -20.06 3.98
C LYS A 27 15.89 -20.30 3.11
N LEU A 28 16.39 -19.29 2.41
CA LEU A 28 17.59 -19.39 1.58
C LEU A 28 18.85 -19.37 2.45
N SER A 29 19.95 -19.94 1.96
CA SER A 29 21.27 -19.77 2.62
C SER A 29 21.72 -18.32 2.60
N ASP A 30 22.56 -17.89 3.54
CA ASP A 30 23.04 -16.50 3.65
C ASP A 30 23.61 -15.94 2.35
N ARG A 31 24.36 -16.77 1.60
CA ARG A 31 24.90 -16.38 0.29
C ARG A 31 23.78 -16.12 -0.71
N THR A 32 22.78 -16.98 -0.75
CA THR A 32 21.65 -16.84 -1.67
C THR A 32 20.73 -15.70 -1.25
N GLN A 33 20.55 -15.45 0.05
CA GLN A 33 19.86 -14.26 0.57
C GLN A 33 20.53 -12.97 0.09
N ARG A 34 21.86 -12.87 0.21
CA ARG A 34 22.66 -11.75 -0.31
C ARG A 34 22.51 -11.58 -1.81
N ASN A 35 22.61 -12.67 -2.58
CA ASN A 35 22.48 -12.61 -4.03
C ASN A 35 21.07 -12.16 -4.45
N PHE A 36 20.04 -12.66 -3.77
CA PHE A 36 18.65 -12.28 -4.02
C PHE A 36 18.43 -10.77 -3.82
N ILE A 37 18.87 -10.23 -2.68
CA ILE A 37 18.76 -8.80 -2.39
C ILE A 37 19.56 -7.97 -3.39
N ASN A 38 20.81 -8.35 -3.68
CA ASN A 38 21.64 -7.64 -4.66
C ASN A 38 21.08 -7.67 -6.09
N THR A 39 20.31 -8.70 -6.46
CA THR A 39 19.66 -8.76 -7.77
C THR A 39 18.59 -7.69 -7.91
N TYR A 40 17.83 -7.41 -6.84
CA TYR A 40 16.79 -6.38 -6.85
C TYR A 40 17.33 -4.99 -6.54
N PHE A 41 18.13 -4.83 -5.49
CA PHE A 41 18.49 -3.51 -4.95
C PHE A 41 19.94 -3.10 -5.23
N GLY A 42 20.83 -4.07 -5.48
CA GLY A 42 22.27 -3.78 -5.61
C GLY A 42 22.63 -3.07 -6.91
N ALA A 43 23.76 -2.35 -6.91
CA ALA A 43 24.32 -1.61 -8.06
C ALA A 43 24.56 -2.45 -9.34
N LYS A 44 24.59 -3.78 -9.22
CA LYS A 44 24.76 -4.71 -10.35
C LYS A 44 23.47 -5.44 -10.74
N GLY A 45 22.37 -5.12 -10.05
CA GLY A 45 21.04 -5.67 -10.25
C GLY A 45 20.15 -4.73 -11.06
N ILE A 46 18.88 -4.67 -10.69
CA ILE A 46 17.88 -3.79 -11.32
C ILE A 46 17.55 -2.54 -10.48
N GLU A 47 18.33 -2.30 -9.42
CA GLU A 47 18.34 -1.06 -8.62
C GLU A 47 16.94 -0.56 -8.19
N TYR A 48 16.12 -1.47 -7.63
CA TYR A 48 14.87 -1.10 -6.97
C TYR A 48 15.13 -0.07 -5.88
N ASN A 49 14.26 0.93 -5.82
CA ASN A 49 14.30 2.02 -4.85
C ASN A 49 12.93 2.28 -4.19
N LEU A 50 11.95 1.41 -4.44
CA LEU A 50 10.68 1.38 -3.71
C LEU A 50 10.47 0.04 -3.01
N ILE A 51 9.91 0.09 -1.81
CA ILE A 51 9.38 -1.09 -1.10
C ILE A 51 7.95 -0.79 -0.64
N ARG A 52 7.06 -1.77 -0.79
CA ARG A 52 5.77 -1.80 -0.08
C ARG A 52 5.82 -2.73 1.11
N VAL A 53 5.25 -2.34 2.26
CA VAL A 53 5.19 -3.17 3.46
C VAL A 53 3.77 -3.21 4.03
N PRO A 54 3.20 -4.41 4.27
CA PRO A 54 1.95 -4.53 5.01
C PRO A 54 2.07 -4.10 6.48
N ILE A 55 1.11 -3.31 6.93
CA ILE A 55 0.89 -2.98 8.35
C ILE A 55 0.00 -4.09 8.92
N GLY A 56 0.60 -4.99 9.70
CA GLY A 56 -0.03 -6.21 10.18
C GLY A 56 -0.09 -7.30 9.11
N GLY A 57 -1.01 -8.26 9.27
CA GLY A 57 -1.19 -9.37 8.35
C GLY A 57 -1.95 -9.00 7.07
N SER A 58 -1.65 -9.74 6.00
CA SER A 58 -2.28 -9.67 4.67
C SER A 58 -2.77 -11.06 4.23
N ASP A 59 -3.31 -11.15 3.02
CA ASP A 59 -3.54 -12.44 2.33
C ASP A 59 -2.25 -13.24 2.07
N PHE A 60 -1.09 -12.56 2.02
CA PHE A 60 0.23 -13.17 1.93
C PHE A 60 0.88 -13.41 3.32
N SER A 61 0.07 -13.63 4.35
CA SER A 61 0.48 -14.02 5.70
C SER A 61 0.04 -15.45 6.02
N THR A 62 0.71 -16.11 6.97
CA THR A 62 0.37 -17.49 7.37
C THR A 62 -0.85 -17.57 8.28
N HIS A 63 -1.22 -16.47 8.92
CA HIS A 63 -2.43 -16.31 9.71
C HIS A 63 -2.88 -14.84 9.73
N PRO A 64 -4.14 -14.54 10.09
CA PRO A 64 -4.57 -13.18 10.36
C PRO A 64 -3.96 -12.66 11.67
N TYR A 65 -3.48 -11.41 11.66
CA TYR A 65 -3.02 -10.69 12.85
C TYR A 65 -2.98 -9.19 12.59
N THR A 66 -2.94 -8.42 13.68
CA THR A 66 -2.79 -6.97 13.75
C THR A 66 -1.81 -6.64 14.88
N TYR A 67 -1.74 -5.39 15.32
CA TYR A 67 -0.76 -4.97 16.32
C TYR A 67 -1.35 -4.68 17.71
N ASN A 68 -2.67 -4.79 17.92
CA ASN A 68 -3.29 -4.48 19.22
C ASN A 68 -4.61 -5.26 19.44
N GLU A 69 -4.54 -6.58 19.53
CA GLU A 69 -5.70 -7.46 19.72
C GLU A 69 -6.31 -7.34 21.11
N LEU A 70 -5.46 -7.17 22.13
CA LEU A 70 -5.84 -7.14 23.54
C LEU A 70 -5.19 -5.96 24.26
N PRO A 71 -5.83 -5.36 25.28
CA PRO A 71 -7.20 -5.65 25.71
C PRO A 71 -8.24 -5.24 24.67
N TRP A 72 -9.42 -5.86 24.72
CA TRP A 72 -10.49 -5.60 23.77
C TRP A 72 -11.00 -4.16 23.90
N ASN A 73 -11.31 -3.49 22.78
CA ASN A 73 -11.74 -2.09 22.74
C ASN A 73 -10.73 -1.08 23.32
N ASP A 74 -9.43 -1.39 23.27
CA ASP A 74 -8.38 -0.49 23.73
C ASP A 74 -8.09 0.62 22.72
N GLY A 75 -8.92 1.68 22.76
CA GLY A 75 -8.76 2.85 21.91
C GLY A 75 -7.47 3.64 22.12
N ALA A 76 -6.76 3.41 23.23
CA ALA A 76 -5.48 4.06 23.53
C ALA A 76 -4.26 3.27 23.00
N LEU A 77 -4.49 2.07 22.44
CA LEU A 77 -3.46 1.22 21.84
C LEU A 77 -2.30 0.92 22.82
N THR A 78 -2.65 0.61 24.07
CA THR A 78 -1.69 0.42 25.17
C THR A 78 -0.82 -0.83 25.02
N ASN A 79 -1.24 -1.79 24.20
CA ASN A 79 -0.52 -3.03 23.93
C ASN A 79 -0.04 -3.11 22.47
N TYR A 80 0.08 -1.95 21.80
CA TYR A 80 0.53 -1.92 20.41
C TYR A 80 1.94 -2.49 20.32
N SER A 81 2.13 -3.55 19.53
CA SER A 81 3.45 -4.16 19.35
C SER A 81 3.64 -4.75 17.95
N LEU A 82 4.86 -4.65 17.43
CA LEU A 82 5.27 -5.38 16.23
C LEU A 82 5.35 -6.88 16.55
N THR A 83 4.97 -7.72 15.59
CA THR A 83 4.96 -9.18 15.76
C THR A 83 6.25 -9.83 15.26
N GLU A 84 6.35 -11.15 15.41
CA GLU A 84 7.50 -11.93 14.92
C GLU A 84 7.71 -11.77 13.41
N GLU A 85 6.63 -11.64 12.64
CA GLU A 85 6.62 -11.35 11.20
C GLU A 85 7.42 -10.09 10.87
N ASP A 86 7.24 -9.03 11.66
CA ASP A 86 7.99 -7.79 11.53
C ASP A 86 9.45 -7.97 11.94
N LEU A 87 9.68 -8.46 13.16
CA LEU A 87 10.99 -8.45 13.81
C LEU A 87 12.00 -9.41 13.16
N PHE A 88 11.55 -10.59 12.74
CA PHE A 88 12.44 -11.65 12.24
C PHE A 88 12.46 -11.77 10.71
N PHE A 89 11.45 -11.23 10.02
CA PHE A 89 11.30 -11.39 8.57
C PHE A 89 11.30 -10.05 7.82
N LYS A 90 10.28 -9.19 8.01
CA LYS A 90 10.14 -7.95 7.22
C LYS A 90 11.27 -6.96 7.48
N LEU A 91 11.50 -6.56 8.73
CA LEU A 91 12.51 -5.57 9.08
C LEU A 91 13.92 -6.01 8.66
N PRO A 92 14.37 -7.26 8.89
CA PRO A 92 15.68 -7.68 8.41
C PRO A 92 15.82 -7.69 6.89
N MET A 93 14.76 -8.03 6.14
CA MET A 93 14.79 -7.96 4.68
C MET A 93 14.89 -6.53 4.17
N ILE A 94 14.13 -5.61 4.79
CA ILE A 94 14.17 -4.18 4.48
C ILE A 94 15.56 -3.61 4.77
N LYS A 95 16.12 -3.85 5.97
CA LYS A 95 17.46 -3.36 6.34
C LYS A 95 18.54 -3.86 5.39
N MET A 96 18.47 -5.13 5.00
CA MET A 96 19.43 -5.69 4.06
C MET A 96 19.28 -5.10 2.65
N SER A 97 18.05 -4.76 2.24
CA SER A 97 17.78 -4.05 1.00
C SER A 97 18.36 -2.62 1.04
N GLN A 98 18.13 -1.88 2.14
CA GLN A 98 18.68 -0.54 2.35
C GLN A 98 20.21 -0.52 2.31
N GLN A 99 20.87 -1.55 2.85
CA GLN A 99 22.33 -1.67 2.81
C GLN A 99 22.88 -1.97 1.42
N ALA A 100 22.10 -2.65 0.57
CA ALA A 100 22.51 -3.00 -0.79
C ALA A 100 22.22 -1.90 -1.82
N ALA A 101 21.21 -1.07 -1.56
CA ALA A 101 20.75 -0.04 -2.46
C ALA A 101 21.80 1.06 -2.70
N THR A 102 21.80 1.58 -3.93
CA THR A 102 22.65 2.72 -4.35
C THR A 102 22.06 4.07 -3.96
N ASP A 103 20.74 4.14 -3.79
CA ASP A 103 19.96 5.32 -3.39
C ASP A 103 19.03 5.02 -2.20
N GLU A 104 18.44 6.07 -1.60
CA GLU A 104 17.42 5.92 -0.55
C GLU A 104 16.23 5.10 -1.07
N ILE A 105 15.91 4.02 -0.36
CA ILE A 105 14.68 3.25 -0.62
C ILE A 105 13.50 3.99 0.01
N LYS A 106 12.52 4.40 -0.82
CA LYS A 106 11.25 4.93 -0.33
C LYS A 106 10.33 3.77 0.03
N ILE A 107 9.78 3.81 1.25
CA ILE A 107 8.94 2.73 1.77
C ILE A 107 7.49 3.22 1.85
N THR A 108 6.59 2.52 1.19
CA THR A 108 5.13 2.72 1.29
C THR A 108 4.52 1.66 2.21
N ALA A 109 3.66 2.03 3.15
CA ALA A 109 2.98 1.07 4.03
C ALA A 109 1.46 1.10 3.86
N SER A 110 0.80 -0.05 3.95
CA SER A 110 -0.66 -0.17 3.77
C SER A 110 -1.26 -1.17 4.75
N THR A 111 -2.43 -0.84 5.30
CA THR A 111 -3.16 -1.68 6.27
C THR A 111 -4.28 -2.45 5.59
N TRP A 112 -4.31 -3.78 5.72
CA TRP A 112 -5.42 -4.62 5.25
C TRP A 112 -6.60 -4.62 6.22
N SER A 113 -6.35 -4.73 7.53
CA SER A 113 -7.39 -4.71 8.55
C SER A 113 -6.89 -4.09 9.86
N PRO A 114 -7.73 -3.33 10.59
CA PRO A 114 -7.49 -3.00 11.99
C PRO A 114 -7.75 -4.21 12.89
N PRO A 115 -7.40 -4.11 14.20
CA PRO A 115 -7.89 -5.05 15.20
C PRO A 115 -9.39 -5.26 15.09
N VAL A 116 -9.83 -6.52 15.23
CA VAL A 116 -11.21 -6.90 14.90
C VAL A 116 -12.25 -6.18 15.76
N TRP A 117 -11.90 -5.81 16.99
CA TRP A 117 -12.78 -5.05 17.88
C TRP A 117 -13.15 -3.66 17.35
N MET A 118 -12.33 -3.10 16.44
CA MET A 118 -12.63 -1.84 15.75
C MET A 118 -13.67 -1.97 14.62
N LYS A 119 -14.05 -3.18 14.22
CA LYS A 119 -14.85 -3.43 13.01
C LYS A 119 -16.30 -3.75 13.34
N THR A 120 -17.23 -3.31 12.51
CA THR A 120 -18.67 -3.53 12.72
C THR A 120 -19.08 -5.00 12.74
N ASN A 121 -18.31 -5.89 12.11
CA ASN A 121 -18.57 -7.33 12.10
C ASN A 121 -17.69 -8.14 13.06
N GLU A 122 -16.76 -7.48 13.76
CA GLU A 122 -15.81 -8.10 14.70
C GLU A 122 -15.03 -9.30 14.13
N LYS A 123 -14.76 -9.29 12.82
CA LYS A 123 -14.01 -10.34 12.12
C LYS A 123 -12.91 -9.73 11.27
N ILE A 124 -11.84 -10.49 11.02
CA ILE A 124 -10.70 -9.99 10.20
C ILE A 124 -11.08 -9.78 8.72
N THR A 125 -12.06 -10.53 8.23
CA THR A 125 -12.53 -10.51 6.84
C THR A 125 -14.04 -10.27 6.74
N GLY A 126 -14.54 -10.11 5.51
CA GLY A 126 -15.95 -9.95 5.17
C GLY A 126 -16.44 -8.50 5.21
N PHE A 127 -17.73 -8.33 4.88
CA PHE A 127 -18.38 -7.02 4.86
C PHE A 127 -18.31 -6.34 6.23
N ALA A 128 -17.55 -5.25 6.31
CA ALA A 128 -17.30 -4.55 7.56
C ALA A 128 -16.87 -3.10 7.29
N GLN A 129 -17.22 -2.22 8.19
CA GLN A 129 -16.70 -0.85 8.25
C GLN A 129 -15.99 -0.65 9.59
N LEU A 130 -15.17 0.40 9.67
CA LEU A 130 -14.64 0.86 10.95
C LEU A 130 -15.79 1.44 11.79
N LYS A 131 -15.87 1.06 13.06
CA LYS A 131 -16.85 1.66 13.99
C LYS A 131 -16.47 3.14 14.23
N PRO A 132 -17.42 4.10 14.16
CA PRO A 132 -17.13 5.53 14.30
C PRO A 132 -16.34 5.92 15.54
N GLU A 133 -16.59 5.27 16.68
CA GLU A 133 -15.91 5.50 17.95
C GLU A 133 -14.40 5.22 17.91
N PHE A 134 -13.91 4.44 16.93
CA PHE A 134 -12.49 4.11 16.78
C PHE A 134 -11.81 4.85 15.62
N TYR A 135 -12.45 5.86 15.04
CA TYR A 135 -11.87 6.64 13.93
C TYR A 135 -10.54 7.29 14.34
N GLN A 136 -10.48 7.90 15.52
CA GLN A 136 -9.23 8.47 16.04
C GLN A 136 -8.21 7.38 16.34
N SER A 137 -8.62 6.32 17.06
CA SER A 137 -7.75 5.19 17.39
C SER A 137 -7.13 4.53 16.16
N TYR A 138 -7.85 4.47 15.03
CA TYR A 138 -7.31 3.93 13.78
C TYR A 138 -6.31 4.87 13.08
N ALA A 139 -6.48 6.19 13.22
CA ALA A 139 -5.45 7.14 12.81
C ALA A 139 -4.19 7.01 13.68
N ASP A 140 -4.38 6.86 14.99
CA ASP A 140 -3.28 6.64 15.94
C ASP A 140 -2.59 5.29 15.71
N TYR A 141 -3.30 4.27 15.23
CA TYR A 141 -2.74 2.98 14.85
C TYR A 141 -1.71 3.11 13.71
N HIS A 142 -1.99 3.94 12.69
CA HIS A 142 -1.01 4.26 11.66
C HIS A 142 0.17 5.05 12.22
N MET A 143 -0.09 5.99 13.13
CA MET A 143 0.96 6.77 13.80
C MET A 143 1.91 5.87 14.61
N ARG A 144 1.36 4.92 15.39
CA ARG A 144 2.14 3.91 16.13
C ARG A 144 3.01 3.06 15.20
N PHE A 145 2.50 2.68 14.03
CA PHE A 145 3.32 1.98 13.03
C PHE A 145 4.55 2.81 12.60
N LEU A 146 4.35 4.10 12.30
CA LEU A 146 5.45 5.00 11.94
C LEU A 146 6.48 5.10 13.08
N GLU A 147 6.03 5.18 14.33
CA GLU A 147 6.91 5.19 15.50
C GLU A 147 7.74 3.92 15.64
N GLU A 148 7.11 2.75 15.57
CA GLU A 148 7.80 1.47 15.76
C GLU A 148 8.79 1.18 14.61
N TYR A 149 8.43 1.47 13.36
CA TYR A 149 9.34 1.28 12.24
C TYR A 149 10.51 2.26 12.27
N GLU A 150 10.29 3.50 12.71
CA GLU A 150 11.39 4.45 12.87
C GLU A 150 12.34 4.07 14.03
N LYS A 151 11.83 3.51 15.14
CA LYS A 151 12.69 2.92 16.19
C LYS A 151 13.57 1.80 15.65
N ALA A 152 13.08 1.09 14.64
CA ALA A 152 13.85 0.09 13.91
C ALA A 152 14.72 0.70 12.79
N GLU A 153 14.89 2.02 12.72
CA GLU A 153 15.66 2.75 11.69
C GLU A 153 15.10 2.58 10.27
N VAL A 154 13.81 2.27 10.15
CA VAL A 154 13.10 2.14 8.88
C VAL A 154 12.13 3.30 8.72
N LYS A 155 12.53 4.31 7.96
CA LYS A 155 11.70 5.48 7.68
C LYS A 155 10.63 5.16 6.63
N ILE A 156 9.38 5.41 6.99
CA ILE A 156 8.24 5.28 6.06
C ILE A 156 8.08 6.58 5.26
N TRP A 157 8.18 6.47 3.94
CA TRP A 157 8.01 7.59 3.02
C TRP A 157 6.54 7.95 2.81
N ALA A 158 5.68 6.93 2.66
CA ALA A 158 4.25 7.13 2.51
C ALA A 158 3.44 6.04 3.22
N ILE A 159 2.24 6.39 3.67
CA ILE A 159 1.21 5.43 4.04
C ILE A 159 0.05 5.54 3.06
N THR A 160 -0.63 4.44 2.80
CA THR A 160 -1.92 4.48 2.13
C THR A 160 -3.05 4.55 3.15
N THR A 161 -4.23 5.04 2.74
CA THR A 161 -5.37 5.15 3.65
C THR A 161 -5.85 3.79 4.16
N THR A 162 -5.82 2.76 3.31
CA THR A 162 -6.21 1.37 3.57
C THR A 162 -5.99 0.57 2.29
N ASN A 163 -5.62 -0.71 2.36
CA ASN A 163 -5.55 -1.58 1.20
C ASN A 163 -6.97 -1.95 0.72
N GLU A 164 -7.25 -1.70 -0.56
CA GLU A 164 -8.47 -2.12 -1.26
C GLU A 164 -9.79 -1.89 -0.51
N PRO A 165 -10.17 -0.64 -0.22
CA PRO A 165 -11.40 -0.31 0.51
C PRO A 165 -12.67 -0.90 -0.09
N ILE A 166 -12.70 -1.25 -1.39
CA ILE A 166 -13.86 -1.91 -1.99
C ILE A 166 -14.07 -3.33 -1.45
N ASN A 167 -12.99 -4.02 -1.09
CA ASN A 167 -13.03 -5.43 -0.71
C ASN A 167 -13.85 -5.69 0.55
N GLY A 168 -13.81 -4.78 1.53
CA GLY A 168 -14.63 -4.91 2.75
C GLY A 168 -16.06 -4.40 2.61
N ILE A 169 -16.50 -3.95 1.43
CA ILE A 169 -17.90 -3.63 1.12
C ILE A 169 -18.52 -4.58 0.07
N VAL A 170 -17.78 -5.59 -0.37
CA VAL A 170 -18.28 -6.69 -1.20
C VAL A 170 -18.23 -8.01 -0.43
N PRO A 171 -19.22 -8.91 -0.58
CA PRO A 171 -19.39 -10.05 0.34
C PRO A 171 -18.48 -11.26 0.04
N PHE A 172 -17.55 -11.17 -0.92
CA PHE A 172 -16.83 -12.34 -1.46
C PHE A 172 -15.35 -12.40 -1.11
N VAL A 173 -14.87 -11.50 -0.25
CA VAL A 173 -13.46 -11.46 0.16
C VAL A 173 -13.29 -12.28 1.44
N ASP A 174 -12.33 -13.20 1.45
CA ASP A 174 -12.04 -14.11 2.58
C ASP A 174 -10.72 -13.82 3.32
N PHE A 175 -10.01 -12.77 2.93
CA PHE A 175 -8.76 -12.32 3.54
C PHE A 175 -8.93 -11.01 4.32
N ASN A 176 -7.89 -10.61 5.05
CA ASN A 176 -7.87 -9.39 5.87
C ASN A 176 -8.38 -8.19 5.06
N SER A 177 -9.42 -7.50 5.53
CA SER A 177 -10.03 -6.40 4.77
C SER A 177 -10.73 -5.40 5.68
N LEU A 178 -10.77 -4.13 5.26
CA LEU A 178 -11.59 -3.09 5.88
C LEU A 178 -12.35 -2.33 4.80
N GLY A 179 -13.67 -2.37 4.88
CA GLY A 179 -14.52 -1.71 3.90
C GLY A 179 -14.67 -0.23 4.18
N TRP A 180 -14.55 0.59 3.14
CA TRP A 180 -14.84 2.01 3.24
C TRP A 180 -15.76 2.46 2.12
N TRP A 181 -16.89 3.05 2.51
CA TRP A 181 -17.63 3.89 1.59
C TRP A 181 -16.85 5.19 1.31
N PRO A 182 -16.93 5.76 0.10
CA PRO A 182 -16.20 6.97 -0.27
C PRO A 182 -16.34 8.13 0.72
N TRP A 183 -17.56 8.38 1.20
CA TRP A 183 -17.84 9.44 2.17
C TRP A 183 -17.24 9.12 3.56
N GLN A 184 -17.30 7.86 4.01
CA GLN A 184 -16.67 7.49 5.28
C GLN A 184 -15.15 7.70 5.24
N LEU A 185 -14.52 7.31 4.12
CA LEU A 185 -13.08 7.50 3.93
C LEU A 185 -12.72 8.99 3.93
N GLY A 186 -13.50 9.81 3.22
CA GLY A 186 -13.31 11.27 3.18
C GLY A 186 -13.40 11.89 4.57
N ARG A 187 -14.45 11.54 5.32
CA ARG A 187 -14.65 12.01 6.70
C ARG A 187 -13.49 11.62 7.61
N TRP A 188 -13.05 10.36 7.56
CA TRP A 188 -11.96 9.88 8.40
C TRP A 188 -10.62 10.51 8.04
N VAL A 189 -10.32 10.68 6.75
CA VAL A 189 -9.11 11.38 6.31
C VAL A 189 -9.12 12.84 6.77
N ALA A 190 -10.23 13.55 6.58
CA ALA A 190 -10.33 14.97 6.92
C ALA A 190 -10.28 15.25 8.42
N ASN A 191 -10.89 14.40 9.24
CA ASN A 191 -11.08 14.67 10.67
C ASN A 191 -10.16 13.89 11.59
N ASN A 192 -9.50 12.83 11.11
CA ASN A 192 -8.65 11.97 11.93
C ASN A 192 -7.27 11.77 11.30
N LEU A 193 -7.15 11.00 10.21
CA LEU A 193 -5.83 10.62 9.67
C LEU A 193 -4.99 11.83 9.27
N GLY A 194 -5.55 12.75 8.49
CA GLY A 194 -4.87 13.96 8.03
C GLY A 194 -4.34 14.81 9.20
N PRO A 195 -5.21 15.28 10.12
CA PRO A 195 -4.78 16.00 11.31
C PRO A 195 -3.77 15.25 12.17
N THR A 196 -3.96 13.94 12.42
CA THR A 196 -3.02 13.13 13.23
C THR A 196 -1.62 13.15 12.62
N ILE A 197 -1.49 12.89 11.31
CA ILE A 197 -0.18 12.88 10.65
C ILE A 197 0.41 14.28 10.58
N ARG A 198 -0.34 15.29 10.11
CA ARG A 198 0.18 16.65 9.90
C ARG A 198 0.56 17.37 11.20
N ASN A 199 -0.08 17.04 12.32
CA ASN A 199 0.27 17.61 13.63
C ASN A 199 1.31 16.79 14.41
N SER A 200 1.80 15.70 13.82
CA SER A 200 2.85 14.87 14.43
C SER A 200 4.26 15.25 13.94
N ARG A 201 5.28 14.62 14.53
CA ARG A 201 6.66 14.67 14.03
C ARG A 201 6.85 14.01 12.66
N PHE A 202 5.88 13.20 12.21
CA PHE A 202 5.84 12.56 10.89
C PHE A 202 5.05 13.38 9.86
N ASN A 203 4.90 14.69 10.06
CA ASN A 203 4.10 15.55 9.19
C ASN A 203 4.51 15.55 7.69
N LYS A 204 5.72 15.09 7.37
CA LYS A 204 6.24 14.90 6.00
C LYS A 204 5.95 13.51 5.41
N THR A 205 5.45 12.55 6.17
CA THR A 205 5.02 11.25 5.62
C THR A 205 3.84 11.48 4.71
N LEU A 206 3.92 10.94 3.49
CA LEU A 206 2.90 11.16 2.49
C LEU A 206 1.67 10.30 2.77
N ILE A 207 0.49 10.82 2.47
CA ILE A 207 -0.78 10.09 2.54
C ILE A 207 -1.27 9.81 1.12
N LEU A 208 -1.31 8.53 0.74
CA LEU A 208 -1.81 8.09 -0.57
C LEU A 208 -3.22 7.52 -0.42
N ALA A 209 -4.18 8.10 -1.13
CA ALA A 209 -5.57 7.70 -1.02
C ALA A 209 -5.91 6.48 -1.86
N VAL A 210 -6.94 5.77 -1.41
CA VAL A 210 -7.67 4.70 -2.10
C VAL A 210 -6.93 3.35 -2.16
N ASP A 211 -5.75 3.25 -2.78
CA ASP A 211 -4.95 2.00 -2.83
C ASP A 211 -5.76 0.80 -3.37
N ASP A 212 -6.36 0.98 -4.55
CA ASP A 212 -7.31 0.04 -5.13
C ASP A 212 -7.34 0.14 -6.67
N GLN A 213 -8.17 -0.67 -7.32
CA GLN A 213 -8.31 -0.75 -8.76
C GLN A 213 -8.65 0.59 -9.40
N ARG A 214 -7.99 0.88 -10.52
CA ARG A 214 -8.18 2.14 -11.28
C ARG A 214 -9.63 2.53 -11.61
N TYR A 215 -10.54 1.56 -11.73
CA TYR A 215 -11.93 1.83 -12.08
C TYR A 215 -12.75 2.44 -10.93
N ILE A 216 -12.34 2.24 -9.67
CA ILE A 216 -13.05 2.79 -8.52
C ILE A 216 -12.59 4.21 -8.17
N LEU A 217 -11.36 4.56 -8.54
CA LEU A 217 -10.71 5.81 -8.12
C LEU A 217 -11.57 7.07 -8.34
N PRO A 218 -12.23 7.28 -9.51
CA PRO A 218 -13.04 8.49 -9.70
C PRO A 218 -14.21 8.59 -8.74
N ILE A 219 -14.83 7.45 -8.40
CA ILE A 219 -15.98 7.39 -7.49
C ILE A 219 -15.52 7.65 -6.05
N TRP A 220 -14.42 7.02 -5.63
CA TRP A 220 -13.88 7.19 -4.28
C TRP A 220 -13.43 8.62 -4.04
N LEU A 221 -12.58 9.17 -4.91
CA LEU A 221 -12.04 10.52 -4.76
C LEU A 221 -13.15 11.57 -4.75
N LYS A 222 -14.13 11.47 -5.67
CA LYS A 222 -15.26 12.41 -5.71
C LYS A 222 -16.18 12.27 -4.50
N GLY A 223 -16.35 11.06 -3.97
CA GLY A 223 -17.12 10.84 -2.76
C GLY A 223 -16.43 11.37 -1.50
N MET A 224 -15.11 11.23 -1.42
CA MET A 224 -14.30 11.84 -0.35
C MET A 224 -14.39 13.37 -0.40
N GLU A 225 -14.17 13.96 -1.57
CA GLU A 225 -14.22 15.41 -1.80
C GLU A 225 -15.59 16.00 -1.46
N ARG A 226 -16.67 15.31 -1.85
CA ARG A 226 -18.05 15.75 -1.56
C ARG A 226 -18.39 15.69 -0.07
N GLU A 227 -17.87 14.70 0.64
CA GLU A 227 -18.08 14.61 2.09
C GLU A 227 -17.33 15.73 2.81
N ASP A 228 -16.03 15.87 2.53
CA ASP A 228 -15.20 16.89 3.15
C ASP A 228 -14.01 17.22 2.23
N PRO A 229 -13.97 18.39 1.58
CA PRO A 229 -12.89 18.78 0.68
C PRO A 229 -11.50 18.78 1.32
N ARG A 230 -11.40 18.96 2.65
CA ARG A 230 -10.12 18.86 3.38
C ARG A 230 -9.49 17.48 3.25
N SER A 231 -10.28 16.44 2.99
CA SER A 231 -9.76 15.10 2.71
C SER A 231 -8.84 15.10 1.49
N ILE A 232 -9.16 15.88 0.45
CA ILE A 232 -8.33 16.03 -0.75
C ILE A 232 -7.11 16.91 -0.46
N GLU A 233 -7.21 17.88 0.43
CA GLU A 233 -6.07 18.71 0.86
C GLU A 233 -5.03 17.88 1.62
N TYR A 234 -5.47 16.97 2.49
CA TYR A 234 -4.57 16.15 3.30
C TYR A 234 -3.81 15.07 2.53
N ILE A 235 -4.36 14.56 1.42
CA ILE A 235 -3.70 13.50 0.63
C ILE A 235 -2.62 14.11 -0.26
N ASP A 236 -1.47 13.45 -0.38
CA ASP A 236 -0.38 13.88 -1.27
C ASP A 236 -0.43 13.16 -2.62
N GLY A 237 -1.13 12.02 -2.66
CA GLY A 237 -1.23 11.21 -3.85
C GLY A 237 -2.38 10.22 -3.84
N ILE A 238 -2.45 9.46 -4.93
CA ILE A 238 -3.48 8.48 -5.23
C ILE A 238 -2.74 7.18 -5.54
N ALA A 239 -3.03 6.16 -4.74
CA ALA A 239 -2.48 4.83 -4.90
C ALA A 239 -3.41 3.99 -5.80
N VAL A 240 -2.83 3.26 -6.75
CA VAL A 240 -3.59 2.48 -7.73
C VAL A 240 -3.06 1.06 -7.87
N HIS A 241 -3.98 0.12 -7.93
CA HIS A 241 -3.70 -1.29 -8.20
C HIS A 241 -3.98 -1.66 -9.66
N TYR A 242 -3.30 -2.72 -10.11
CA TYR A 242 -3.48 -3.31 -11.42
C TYR A 242 -3.66 -4.84 -11.33
N TYR A 243 -4.91 -5.30 -11.43
CA TYR A 243 -5.22 -6.70 -11.76
C TYR A 243 -6.12 -6.79 -13.00
N GLY A 244 -5.76 -7.70 -13.92
CA GLY A 244 -6.64 -8.16 -15.01
C GLY A 244 -6.92 -7.21 -16.18
N ASN A 245 -6.33 -6.01 -16.22
CA ASN A 245 -6.43 -5.03 -17.30
C ASN A 245 -7.86 -4.65 -17.78
N PHE A 246 -8.84 -4.52 -16.87
CA PHE A 246 -10.25 -4.36 -17.28
C PHE A 246 -10.68 -2.97 -17.79
N VAL A 247 -9.88 -1.91 -17.62
CA VAL A 247 -10.26 -0.51 -17.92
C VAL A 247 -9.08 0.28 -18.48
N PRO A 248 -9.09 0.92 -19.66
CA PRO A 248 -7.89 1.53 -20.22
C PRO A 248 -7.15 2.52 -19.28
N GLY A 249 -5.81 2.57 -19.37
CA GLY A 249 -4.97 3.48 -18.58
C GLY A 249 -5.31 4.97 -18.70
N LYS A 250 -6.04 5.39 -19.76
CA LYS A 250 -6.54 6.76 -19.95
C LYS A 250 -7.35 7.31 -18.77
N ILE A 251 -7.96 6.44 -17.95
CA ILE A 251 -8.64 6.87 -16.72
C ILE A 251 -7.69 7.57 -15.74
N LEU A 252 -6.42 7.16 -15.70
CA LEU A 252 -5.39 7.71 -14.83
C LEU A 252 -5.01 9.13 -15.25
N THR A 253 -4.94 9.40 -16.56
CA THR A 253 -4.72 10.75 -17.10
C THR A 253 -5.83 11.70 -16.64
N ARG A 254 -7.09 11.28 -16.75
CA ARG A 254 -8.24 12.09 -16.29
C ARG A 254 -8.19 12.36 -14.78
N ILE A 255 -7.78 11.37 -13.99
CA ILE A 255 -7.64 11.54 -12.53
C ILE A 255 -6.57 12.59 -12.22
N GLN A 256 -5.42 12.53 -12.88
CA GLN A 256 -4.37 13.56 -12.72
C GLN A 256 -4.81 14.95 -13.19
N GLU A 257 -5.68 15.06 -14.19
CA GLU A 257 -6.27 16.32 -14.63
C GLU A 257 -7.25 16.90 -13.60
N MET A 258 -8.07 16.06 -12.95
CA MET A 258 -9.02 16.48 -11.91
C MET A 258 -8.33 16.84 -10.60
N TYR A 259 -7.24 16.16 -10.25
CA TYR A 259 -6.50 16.37 -9.00
C TYR A 259 -5.03 16.75 -9.30
N PRO A 260 -4.79 17.95 -9.87
CA PRO A 260 -3.46 18.37 -10.25
C PRO A 260 -2.54 18.47 -9.03
N GLY A 261 -1.28 18.08 -9.20
CA GLY A 261 -0.26 18.11 -8.14
C GLY A 261 -0.28 16.92 -7.19
N LYS A 262 -1.28 16.01 -7.28
CA LYS A 262 -1.27 14.75 -6.53
C LYS A 262 -0.39 13.72 -7.23
N ILE A 263 0.46 13.03 -6.47
CA ILE A 263 1.24 11.89 -6.97
C ILE A 263 0.27 10.79 -7.42
N LEU A 264 0.54 10.13 -8.54
CA LEU A 264 -0.16 8.90 -8.91
C LEU A 264 0.85 7.76 -8.85
N LEU A 265 0.65 6.83 -7.92
CA LEU A 265 1.59 5.73 -7.68
C LEU A 265 0.90 4.38 -7.88
N SER A 266 1.45 3.54 -8.75
CA SER A 266 1.03 2.14 -8.84
C SER A 266 1.63 1.38 -7.66
N THR A 267 0.82 1.08 -6.65
CA THR A 267 1.24 0.48 -5.38
C THR A 267 1.18 -1.03 -5.38
N GLU A 268 0.36 -1.64 -6.26
CA GLU A 268 0.32 -3.09 -6.42
C GLU A 268 0.00 -3.56 -7.85
N ALA A 269 0.70 -4.59 -8.31
CA ALA A 269 0.40 -5.31 -9.55
C ALA A 269 0.86 -6.76 -9.44
N CYS A 270 0.03 -7.72 -9.87
CA CYS A 270 0.39 -9.13 -9.88
C CYS A 270 -0.18 -9.90 -11.08
N GLU A 271 0.44 -11.05 -11.38
CA GLU A 271 -0.01 -12.00 -12.41
C GLU A 271 -0.43 -13.33 -11.80
N GLY A 272 -1.45 -13.96 -12.37
CA GLY A 272 -2.09 -15.13 -11.78
C GLY A 272 -3.04 -14.89 -10.59
N PRO A 273 -3.55 -13.66 -10.29
CA PRO A 273 -4.38 -13.46 -9.11
C PRO A 273 -5.73 -14.15 -9.21
N MET A 274 -6.26 -14.32 -10.42
CA MET A 274 -7.69 -14.59 -10.58
C MET A 274 -8.02 -16.03 -10.19
N PRO A 275 -9.22 -16.29 -9.64
CA PRO A 275 -9.65 -17.65 -9.29
C PRO A 275 -9.55 -18.64 -10.46
N TRP A 276 -9.72 -18.16 -11.71
CA TRP A 276 -9.63 -18.95 -12.93
C TRP A 276 -8.21 -19.11 -13.51
N ASP A 277 -7.19 -18.48 -12.91
CA ASP A 277 -5.80 -18.68 -13.31
C ASP A 277 -5.29 -20.06 -12.85
N LEU A 278 -5.31 -21.05 -13.75
CA LEU A 278 -4.92 -22.44 -13.47
C LEU A 278 -3.47 -22.59 -12.95
N LEU A 279 -2.55 -21.77 -13.45
CA LEU A 279 -1.16 -21.74 -13.01
C LEU A 279 -0.91 -20.46 -12.22
N LYS A 280 -0.68 -20.58 -10.91
CA LYS A 280 -0.29 -19.43 -10.07
C LYS A 280 1.16 -19.03 -10.31
N VAL A 281 2.05 -19.99 -10.52
CA VAL A 281 3.44 -19.78 -10.93
C VAL A 281 3.67 -20.40 -12.32
N ALA A 282 4.20 -19.61 -13.24
CA ALA A 282 4.51 -20.03 -14.60
C ALA A 282 5.96 -19.66 -14.96
N ILE A 283 6.90 -20.55 -14.62
CA ILE A 283 8.34 -20.36 -14.82
C ILE A 283 8.63 -20.16 -16.31
N GLY A 284 9.38 -19.10 -16.65
CA GLY A 284 9.75 -18.78 -18.04
C GLY A 284 8.65 -18.14 -18.89
N SER A 285 7.54 -17.67 -18.29
CA SER A 285 6.42 -17.07 -19.04
C SER A 285 6.73 -15.68 -19.61
N TRP A 286 7.16 -15.61 -20.87
CA TRP A 286 7.34 -14.34 -21.59
C TRP A 286 6.06 -13.51 -21.67
N ARG A 287 4.90 -14.18 -21.70
CA ARG A 287 3.59 -13.54 -21.69
C ARG A 287 3.37 -12.69 -20.42
N ARG A 288 3.76 -13.19 -19.24
CA ARG A 288 3.64 -12.45 -17.98
C ARG A 288 4.60 -11.27 -17.94
N ALA A 289 5.85 -11.45 -18.39
CA ALA A 289 6.81 -10.37 -18.51
C ALA A 289 6.30 -9.23 -19.42
N ARG A 290 5.70 -9.58 -20.58
CA ARG A 290 5.10 -8.61 -21.50
C ARG A 290 3.97 -7.82 -20.83
N ARG A 291 3.10 -8.47 -20.04
CA ARG A 291 1.99 -7.81 -19.35
C ARG A 291 2.46 -6.81 -18.29
N TYR A 292 3.46 -7.18 -17.48
CA TYR A 292 4.10 -6.25 -16.54
C TYR A 292 4.66 -5.02 -17.26
N THR A 293 5.45 -5.26 -18.31
CA THR A 293 6.09 -4.17 -19.08
C THR A 293 5.05 -3.26 -19.73
N THR A 294 3.98 -3.83 -20.30
CA THR A 294 2.88 -3.05 -20.90
C THR A 294 2.16 -2.20 -19.85
N SER A 295 1.87 -2.77 -18.68
CA SER A 295 1.22 -2.05 -17.58
C SER A 295 2.06 -0.87 -17.08
N ILE A 296 3.37 -1.09 -16.89
CA ILE A 296 4.31 -0.02 -16.52
C ILE A 296 4.29 1.10 -17.56
N ILE A 297 4.32 0.77 -18.84
CA ILE A 297 4.25 1.75 -19.94
C ILE A 297 2.92 2.52 -19.90
N GLU A 298 1.79 1.84 -19.69
CA GLU A 298 0.47 2.49 -19.60
C GLU A 298 0.34 3.46 -18.42
N VAL A 299 0.99 3.16 -17.29
CA VAL A 299 0.99 4.02 -16.10
C VAL A 299 1.98 5.18 -16.26
N CYS A 300 3.17 4.92 -16.81
CA CYS A 300 4.22 5.92 -16.97
C CYS A 300 4.01 6.85 -18.17
N ILE A 301 3.34 6.39 -19.23
CA ILE A 301 3.05 7.26 -20.36
C ILE A 301 1.68 7.86 -20.12
N LYS A 302 1.64 9.17 -19.82
CA LYS A 302 0.45 9.96 -20.15
C LYS A 302 0.21 9.72 -21.63
N LEU A 303 -0.76 8.86 -21.96
CA LEU A 303 -1.16 8.64 -23.33
C LEU A 303 -1.70 9.99 -23.81
N ASN A 304 -0.81 10.79 -24.40
CA ASN A 304 -1.14 12.00 -25.12
C ASN A 304 -2.13 11.58 -26.21
N THR A 305 -3.41 11.65 -25.91
CA THR A 305 -4.38 11.78 -26.99
C THR A 305 -4.40 13.26 -27.33
N ALA A 306 -3.79 13.56 -28.48
CA ALA A 306 -4.11 14.72 -29.30
C ALA A 306 -5.63 14.89 -29.44
#